data_AF-A0A5Q0HE98-F1
#
_entry.id   AF-A0A5Q0HE98-F1
#
_cell.length_a   1.000
_cell.length_b   1.000
_cell.length_c   1.000
_cell.angle_alpha   90.00
_cell.angle_beta   90.00
_cell.angle_gamma   90.00
#
_symmetry.space_group_name_H-M   'P 1'
#
loop_
_entity.id
_entity.type
_entity.pdbx_description
1 polymer ?
#
loop_
_entity_poly.entity_id
_entity_poly.type
_entity_poly.pdbx_seq_one_letter_code
_entity_poly.pdbx_strand_id
1 'polypeptide(L)'
;MGGAARGAFAGAVGGAARGALAGAAGGVARGAAGGVAGGAVSGALGGAASGAAGGLADALAEARRLCAVAPARPGALHFRADLFAELGAAAVPPVDRWLAETARRLRDGPDLIATLDAFYRNDMHRTRTAAALAVHPRTLDYRLDRVRHLTGLDPASARGVLVLSTAVTRALAGAYH
;
A
#
# COMPACT_ATOMS: atom_id res chain seq x y z
N MET A 1 36.13 1.17 -0.04
CA MET A 1 35.78 1.34 1.39
C MET A 1 34.36 1.87 1.46
N GLY A 2 33.47 1.23 2.22
CA GLY A 2 32.08 1.69 2.40
C GLY A 2 30.98 0.66 2.15
N GLY A 3 31.22 -0.62 2.42
CA GLY A 3 30.19 -1.67 2.43
C GLY A 3 29.98 -2.18 3.85
N ALA A 4 29.10 -1.55 4.64
CA ALA A 4 28.82 -2.00 6.01
C ALA A 4 27.44 -1.61 6.58
N ALA A 5 26.50 -1.09 5.78
CA ALA A 5 25.22 -0.57 6.31
C ALA A 5 23.96 -1.29 5.80
N ARG A 6 24.08 -2.48 5.18
CA ARG A 6 22.94 -3.30 4.73
C ARG A 6 22.71 -4.58 5.56
N GLY A 7 23.58 -4.88 6.52
CA GLY A 7 23.49 -6.10 7.34
C GLY A 7 22.59 -6.00 8.58
N ALA A 8 22.17 -4.80 9.00
CA ALA A 8 21.52 -4.61 10.30
C ALA A 8 19.98 -4.73 10.29
N PHE A 9 19.32 -4.71 9.12
CA PHE A 9 17.85 -4.72 9.04
C PHE A 9 17.23 -6.11 8.81
N ALA A 10 18.03 -7.13 8.52
CA ALA A 10 17.55 -8.51 8.39
C ALA A 10 17.39 -9.23 9.75
N GLY A 11 18.06 -8.76 10.81
CA GLY A 11 17.98 -9.34 12.15
C GLY A 11 16.73 -8.95 12.96
N ALA A 12 16.08 -7.83 12.61
CA ALA A 12 14.94 -7.30 13.39
C ALA A 12 13.58 -7.89 12.96
N VAL A 13 13.47 -8.43 11.74
CA VAL A 13 12.20 -8.92 11.18
C VAL A 13 11.86 -10.34 11.65
N GLY A 14 12.86 -11.11 12.11
CA GLY A 14 12.65 -12.41 12.76
C GLY A 14 12.03 -12.31 14.18
N GLY A 15 12.22 -11.19 14.86
CA GLY A 15 11.66 -10.93 16.19
C GLY A 15 10.19 -10.50 16.16
N ALA A 16 9.80 -9.69 15.18
CA ALA A 16 8.43 -9.17 15.04
C ALA A 16 7.42 -10.25 14.64
N ALA A 17 7.83 -11.22 13.81
CA ALA A 17 6.98 -12.36 13.42
C ALA A 17 6.70 -13.32 14.60
N ARG A 18 7.63 -13.48 15.55
CA ARG A 18 7.38 -14.20 16.80
C ARG A 18 6.59 -13.36 17.83
N GLY A 19 6.80 -12.05 17.86
CA GLY A 19 6.06 -11.13 18.75
C GLY A 19 4.57 -11.00 18.41
N ALA A 20 4.21 -11.02 17.12
CA ALA A 20 2.82 -10.98 16.67
C ALA A 20 2.06 -12.29 16.98
N LEU A 21 2.74 -13.45 16.89
CA LEU A 21 2.17 -14.74 17.29
C LEU A 21 2.08 -14.90 18.82
N ALA A 22 3.02 -14.32 19.59
CA ALA A 22 2.95 -14.27 21.05
C ALA A 22 1.90 -13.27 21.57
N GLY A 23 1.68 -12.15 20.87
CA GLY A 23 0.66 -11.15 21.20
C GLY A 23 -0.77 -11.65 20.99
N ALA A 24 -0.99 -12.48 19.95
CA ALA A 24 -2.27 -13.14 19.72
C ALA A 24 -2.57 -14.23 20.76
N ALA A 25 -1.55 -14.89 21.33
CA ALA A 25 -1.71 -15.87 22.41
C ALA A 25 -1.92 -15.22 23.79
N GLY A 26 -1.34 -14.03 24.03
CA GLY A 26 -1.46 -13.31 25.31
C GLY A 26 -2.81 -12.64 25.56
N GLY A 27 -3.56 -12.32 24.50
CA GLY A 27 -4.91 -11.74 24.61
C GLY A 27 -5.97 -12.74 25.07
N VAL A 28 -5.78 -14.03 24.77
CA VAL A 28 -6.72 -15.11 25.12
C VAL A 28 -6.58 -15.53 26.60
N ALA A 29 -5.37 -15.41 27.17
CA ALA A 29 -5.10 -15.82 28.54
C ALA A 29 -5.63 -14.85 29.62
N ARG A 30 -5.90 -13.57 29.27
CA ARG A 30 -6.34 -12.56 30.25
C ARG A 30 -7.86 -12.46 30.41
N GLY A 31 -8.64 -13.11 29.54
CA GLY A 31 -10.10 -13.19 29.65
C GLY A 31 -10.61 -14.32 30.56
N ALA A 32 -9.72 -15.15 31.10
CA ALA A 32 -10.08 -16.41 31.78
C ALA A 32 -9.91 -16.39 33.31
N ALA A 33 -9.69 -15.24 33.94
CA ALA A 33 -9.53 -15.17 35.39
C ALA A 33 -10.58 -14.25 36.03
N GLY A 34 -11.65 -14.86 36.55
CA GLY A 34 -12.65 -14.19 37.41
C GLY A 34 -14.06 -14.69 37.18
N GLY A 35 -14.36 -15.92 37.61
CA GLY A 35 -15.68 -16.53 37.43
C GLY A 35 -16.73 -16.03 38.42
N VAL A 36 -18.01 -16.22 38.07
CA VAL A 36 -19.05 -16.66 39.01
C VAL A 36 -20.15 -17.48 38.30
N ALA A 37 -20.24 -18.73 38.76
CA ALA A 37 -21.40 -19.62 38.93
C ALA A 37 -22.53 -19.69 37.87
N GLY A 38 -22.69 -20.91 37.33
CA GLY A 38 -23.99 -21.53 37.04
C GLY A 38 -24.75 -21.02 35.81
N GLY A 39 -24.45 -21.58 34.63
CA GLY A 39 -25.29 -21.42 33.42
C GLY A 39 -24.58 -20.87 32.17
N ALA A 40 -23.31 -20.49 32.25
CA ALA A 40 -22.65 -19.65 31.25
C ALA A 40 -21.67 -20.36 30.28
N VAL A 41 -21.70 -21.69 30.15
CA VAL A 41 -20.77 -22.41 29.25
C VAL A 41 -21.12 -22.27 27.77
N SER A 42 -22.39 -22.05 27.41
CA SER A 42 -22.78 -21.84 26.00
C SER A 42 -22.53 -20.40 25.52
N GLY A 43 -22.57 -19.42 26.43
CA GLY A 43 -22.34 -18.00 26.10
C GLY A 43 -20.86 -17.62 26.00
N ALA A 44 -19.98 -18.24 26.79
CA ALA A 44 -18.54 -17.96 26.75
C ALA A 44 -17.85 -18.59 25.53
N LEU A 45 -18.25 -19.82 25.14
CA LEU A 45 -17.80 -20.44 23.88
C LEU A 45 -18.38 -19.71 22.67
N GLY A 46 -19.65 -19.28 22.74
CA GLY A 46 -20.28 -18.44 21.71
C GLY A 46 -19.61 -17.07 21.59
N GLY A 47 -19.26 -16.42 22.70
CA GLY A 47 -18.61 -15.11 22.73
C GLY A 47 -17.14 -15.15 22.31
N ALA A 48 -16.39 -16.20 22.67
CA ALA A 48 -15.02 -16.39 22.23
C ALA A 48 -14.95 -16.81 20.74
N ALA A 49 -15.83 -17.70 20.29
CA ALA A 49 -15.93 -18.07 18.88
C ALA A 49 -16.49 -16.92 18.03
N SER A 50 -17.47 -16.17 18.51
CA SER A 50 -18.00 -14.96 17.87
C SER A 50 -16.99 -13.82 17.91
N GLY A 51 -16.17 -13.71 18.95
CA GLY A 51 -15.10 -12.73 19.05
C GLY A 51 -13.93 -13.04 18.11
N ALA A 52 -13.55 -14.31 18.01
CA ALA A 52 -12.56 -14.79 17.05
C ALA A 52 -13.08 -14.74 15.60
N ALA A 53 -14.35 -15.08 15.38
CA ALA A 53 -15.00 -14.98 14.08
C ALA A 53 -15.23 -13.51 13.67
N GLY A 54 -15.58 -12.64 14.62
CA GLY A 54 -15.65 -11.20 14.42
C GLY A 54 -14.28 -10.61 14.08
N GLY A 55 -13.24 -10.97 14.83
CA GLY A 55 -11.87 -10.57 14.52
C GLY A 55 -11.37 -11.09 13.16
N LEU A 56 -11.74 -12.31 12.78
CA LEU A 56 -11.44 -12.86 11.44
C LEU A 56 -12.23 -12.14 10.34
N ALA A 57 -13.50 -11.83 10.59
CA ALA A 57 -14.35 -11.10 9.64
C ALA A 57 -13.83 -9.67 9.41
N ASP A 58 -13.41 -8.99 10.47
CA ASP A 58 -12.80 -7.66 10.40
C ASP A 58 -11.45 -7.71 9.69
N ALA A 59 -10.60 -8.71 10.02
CA ALA A 59 -9.32 -8.92 9.34
C ALA A 59 -9.51 -9.21 7.83
N LEU A 60 -10.52 -10.01 7.48
CA LEU A 60 -10.86 -10.32 6.09
C LEU A 60 -11.44 -9.09 5.37
N ALA A 61 -12.26 -8.28 6.04
CA ALA A 61 -12.78 -7.04 5.50
C ALA A 61 -11.65 -6.03 5.23
N GLU A 62 -10.69 -5.91 6.15
CA GLU A 62 -9.52 -5.05 5.98
C GLU A 62 -8.60 -5.57 4.86
N ALA A 63 -8.33 -6.88 4.83
CA ALA A 63 -7.56 -7.50 3.76
C ALA A 63 -8.19 -7.26 2.38
N ARG A 64 -9.52 -7.36 2.28
CA ARG A 64 -10.25 -7.04 1.04
C ARG A 64 -10.09 -5.58 0.62
N ARG A 65 -10.16 -4.63 1.57
CA ARG A 65 -9.94 -3.20 1.27
C ARG A 65 -8.53 -2.95 0.76
N LEU A 66 -7.52 -3.56 1.38
CA LEU A 66 -6.12 -3.48 0.94
C LEU A 66 -5.96 -4.08 -0.46
N CYS A 67 -6.49 -5.28 -0.70
CA CYS A 67 -6.43 -5.91 -2.02
C CYS A 67 -7.13 -5.10 -3.11
N ALA A 68 -8.21 -4.38 -2.79
CA ALA A 68 -8.96 -3.57 -3.75
C ALA A 68 -8.19 -2.34 -4.26
N VAL A 69 -7.19 -1.86 -3.51
CA VAL A 69 -6.37 -0.70 -3.91
C VAL A 69 -4.92 -1.08 -4.20
N ALA A 70 -4.51 -2.31 -3.91
CA ALA A 70 -3.18 -2.82 -4.20
C ALA A 70 -3.03 -3.10 -5.70
N PRO A 71 -1.95 -2.62 -6.35
CA PRO A 71 -1.66 -2.97 -7.73
C PRO A 71 -1.32 -4.46 -7.83
N ALA A 72 -1.85 -5.14 -8.85
CA ALA A 72 -1.61 -6.57 -9.06
C ALA A 72 -0.12 -6.81 -9.39
N ARG A 73 0.65 -7.27 -8.40
CA ARG A 73 2.10 -7.47 -8.53
C ARG A 73 2.54 -8.78 -7.86
N PRO A 74 3.20 -9.68 -8.59
CA PRO A 74 3.73 -10.92 -7.99
C PRO A 74 4.75 -10.60 -6.88
N GLY A 75 4.54 -11.17 -5.69
CA GLY A 75 5.50 -11.11 -4.59
C GLY A 75 5.57 -9.80 -3.80
N ALA A 76 4.72 -8.80 -4.10
CA ALA A 76 4.66 -7.57 -3.31
C ALA A 76 3.73 -7.76 -2.10
N LEU A 77 4.29 -7.67 -0.89
CA LEU A 77 3.50 -7.52 0.33
C LEU A 77 3.21 -6.05 0.52
N HIS A 78 1.93 -5.69 0.56
CA HIS A 78 1.48 -4.33 0.82
C HIS A 78 0.92 -4.24 2.24
N PHE A 79 1.51 -3.39 3.06
CA PHE A 79 0.95 -3.02 4.35
C PHE A 79 0.08 -1.78 4.21
N ARG A 80 -0.78 -1.53 5.21
CA ARG A 80 -1.66 -0.35 5.24
C ARG A 80 -0.88 0.96 5.12
N ALA A 81 0.32 1.02 5.68
CA ALA A 81 1.20 2.19 5.57
C ALA A 81 1.64 2.47 4.12
N ASP A 82 1.71 1.43 3.29
CA ASP A 82 2.13 1.54 1.88
C ASP A 82 1.00 1.99 0.95
N LEU A 83 -0.26 1.85 1.39
CA LEU A 83 -1.47 2.13 0.60
C LEU A 83 -2.41 3.15 1.27
N PHE A 84 -1.89 3.92 2.23
CA PHE A 84 -2.71 4.84 3.03
C PHE A 84 -3.42 5.89 2.16
N ALA A 85 -2.71 6.44 1.18
CA ALA A 85 -3.27 7.47 0.30
C ALA A 85 -4.35 6.90 -0.62
N GLU A 86 -4.18 5.68 -1.11
CA GLU A 86 -5.09 4.99 -1.99
C GLU A 86 -6.35 4.54 -1.26
N LEU A 87 -6.22 4.05 -0.02
CA LEU A 87 -7.35 3.74 0.86
C LEU A 87 -8.16 5.00 1.19
N GLY A 88 -7.48 6.10 1.51
CA GLY A 88 -8.12 7.38 1.78
C GLY A 88 -8.86 7.94 0.56
N ALA A 89 -8.23 7.88 -0.61
CA ALA A 89 -8.84 8.29 -1.88
C ALA A 89 -10.10 7.47 -2.20
N ALA A 90 -10.02 6.13 -2.09
CA ALA A 90 -11.14 5.24 -2.38
C ALA A 90 -12.35 5.47 -1.44
N ALA A 91 -12.11 5.94 -0.22
CA ALA A 91 -13.16 6.27 0.74
C ALA A 91 -13.90 7.59 0.43
N VAL A 92 -13.36 8.44 -0.46
CA VAL A 92 -13.90 9.77 -0.77
C VAL A 92 -14.20 9.89 -2.28
N PRO A 93 -15.44 9.59 -2.74
CA PRO A 93 -15.75 9.48 -4.17
C PRO A 93 -15.41 10.72 -5.04
N PRO A 94 -15.57 11.98 -4.58
CA PRO A 94 -15.14 13.14 -5.35
C PRO A 94 -13.62 13.20 -5.57
N VAL A 95 -12.84 12.81 -4.57
CA VAL A 95 -11.36 12.76 -4.67
C VAL A 95 -10.95 11.63 -5.62
N ASP A 96 -11.59 10.46 -5.49
CA ASP A 96 -11.29 9.33 -6.36
C ASP A 96 -11.58 9.63 -7.84
N ARG A 97 -12.71 10.30 -8.13
CA ARG A 97 -13.05 10.75 -9.49
C ARG A 97 -12.05 11.74 -10.05
N TRP A 98 -11.54 12.65 -9.22
CA TRP A 98 -10.51 13.61 -9.63
C TRP A 98 -9.16 12.93 -9.90
N LEU A 99 -8.80 11.91 -9.12
CA LEU A 99 -7.63 11.07 -9.39
C LEU A 99 -7.81 10.23 -10.67
N ALA A 100 -9.02 9.71 -10.92
CA ALA A 100 -9.35 9.00 -12.15
C ALA A 100 -9.16 9.90 -13.40
N GLU A 101 -9.58 11.16 -13.30
CA GLU A 101 -9.36 12.17 -14.35
C GLU A 101 -7.87 12.43 -14.59
N THR A 102 -7.10 12.54 -13.51
CA THR A 102 -5.64 12.72 -13.58
C THR A 102 -4.97 11.52 -14.24
N ALA A 103 -5.36 10.30 -13.86
CA ALA A 103 -4.86 9.07 -14.45
C ALA A 103 -5.23 8.94 -15.93
N ARG A 104 -6.42 9.40 -16.34
CA ARG A 104 -6.83 9.44 -17.76
C ARG A 104 -5.90 10.33 -18.59
N ARG A 105 -5.62 11.55 -18.13
CA ARG A 105 -4.68 12.46 -18.82
C ARG A 105 -3.29 11.86 -18.97
N LEU A 106 -2.84 11.05 -18.00
CA LEU A 106 -1.56 10.35 -18.08
C LEU A 106 -1.57 9.24 -19.13
N ARG A 107 -2.70 8.55 -19.33
CA ARG A 107 -2.84 7.51 -20.38
C ARG A 107 -2.81 8.07 -21.80
N ASP A 108 -3.17 9.34 -21.99
CA ASP A 108 -3.07 10.01 -23.29
C ASP A 108 -1.60 10.20 -23.74
N GLY A 109 -0.63 10.07 -22.83
CA GLY A 109 0.79 10.11 -23.13
C GLY A 109 1.45 8.73 -23.22
N PRO A 110 2.51 8.56 -24.02
CA PRO A 110 3.19 7.28 -24.18
C PRO A 110 3.90 6.86 -22.89
N ASP A 111 3.50 5.70 -22.35
CA ASP A 111 4.11 5.02 -21.19
C ASP A 111 4.25 5.88 -19.92
N LEU A 112 3.43 6.92 -19.73
CA LEU A 112 3.61 7.83 -18.58
C LEU A 112 3.31 7.16 -17.24
N ILE A 113 2.29 6.30 -17.18
CA ILE A 113 1.95 5.53 -15.96
C ILE A 113 3.11 4.61 -15.57
N ALA A 114 3.65 3.85 -16.53
CA ALA A 114 4.80 2.97 -16.30
C ALA A 114 6.06 3.76 -15.91
N THR A 115 6.26 4.93 -16.53
CA THR A 115 7.39 5.81 -16.24
C THR A 115 7.32 6.34 -14.81
N LEU A 116 6.16 6.82 -14.36
CA LEU A 116 5.97 7.32 -13.00
C LEU A 116 6.07 6.20 -11.96
N ASP A 117 5.52 5.01 -12.24
CA ASP A 117 5.68 3.86 -11.35
C ASP A 117 7.16 3.50 -11.13
N ALA A 118 7.92 3.39 -12.23
CA ALA A 118 9.36 3.14 -12.14
C ALA A 118 10.11 4.30 -11.46
N PHE A 119 9.71 5.54 -11.70
CA PHE A 119 10.33 6.72 -11.12
C PHE A 119 10.18 6.74 -9.59
N TYR A 120 8.98 6.52 -9.06
CA TYR A 120 8.75 6.48 -7.62
C TYR A 120 9.38 5.26 -6.96
N ARG A 121 9.41 4.10 -7.63
CA ARG A 121 10.11 2.90 -7.14
C ARG A 121 11.62 3.05 -7.05
N ASN A 122 12.20 3.91 -7.88
CA ASN A 122 13.62 4.25 -7.85
C ASN A 122 13.90 5.51 -7.03
N ASP A 123 13.00 5.89 -6.11
CA ASP A 123 13.16 7.05 -5.22
C ASP A 123 13.42 8.34 -5.99
N MET A 124 12.73 8.51 -7.13
CA MET A 124 12.87 9.64 -8.04
C MET A 124 14.28 9.81 -8.63
N HIS A 125 15.12 8.77 -8.56
CA HIS A 125 16.46 8.80 -9.11
C HIS A 125 16.43 8.60 -10.63
N ARG A 126 16.67 9.68 -11.38
CA ARG A 126 16.54 9.70 -12.85
C ARG A 126 17.36 8.64 -13.56
N THR A 127 18.66 8.54 -13.28
CA THR A 127 19.55 7.56 -13.95
C THR A 127 19.13 6.11 -13.71
N ARG A 128 18.76 5.76 -12.47
CA ARG A 128 18.29 4.41 -12.13
C ARG A 128 16.95 4.11 -12.80
N THR A 129 16.05 5.09 -12.84
CA THR A 129 14.75 4.98 -13.50
C THR A 129 14.92 4.75 -15.00
N ALA A 130 15.77 5.53 -15.67
CA ALA A 130 16.05 5.39 -17.09
C ALA A 130 16.64 4.02 -17.42
N ALA A 131 17.59 3.54 -16.61
CA ALA A 131 18.16 2.20 -16.73
C ALA A 131 17.09 1.10 -16.51
N ALA A 132 16.25 1.23 -15.49
CA ALA A 132 15.18 0.27 -15.19
C ALA A 132 14.12 0.18 -16.30
N LEU A 133 13.87 1.29 -17.01
CA LEU A 133 12.96 1.37 -18.15
C LEU A 133 13.64 1.05 -19.48
N ALA A 134 14.95 0.78 -19.51
CA ALA A 134 15.75 0.62 -20.73
C ALA A 134 15.59 1.79 -21.72
N VAL A 135 15.46 3.02 -21.21
CA VAL A 135 15.36 4.24 -22.02
C VAL A 135 16.55 5.16 -21.80
N HIS A 136 16.80 6.04 -22.77
CA HIS A 136 17.81 7.08 -22.61
C HIS A 136 17.37 8.14 -21.56
N PRO A 137 18.27 8.69 -20.73
CA PRO A 137 17.91 9.73 -19.75
C PRO A 137 17.13 10.92 -20.30
N ARG A 138 17.49 11.41 -21.50
CA ARG A 138 16.72 12.47 -22.20
C ARG A 138 15.26 12.09 -22.47
N THR A 139 14.99 10.82 -22.81
CA THR A 139 13.63 10.35 -23.03
C THR A 139 12.84 10.31 -21.73
N LEU A 140 13.48 9.92 -20.62
CA LEU A 140 12.88 10.00 -19.30
C LEU A 140 12.54 11.46 -18.94
N ASP A 141 13.48 12.39 -19.11
CA ASP A 141 13.25 13.81 -18.83
C ASP A 141 12.07 14.35 -19.66
N TYR A 142 12.03 14.04 -20.96
CA TYR A 142 10.90 14.37 -21.82
C TYR A 142 9.57 13.84 -21.28
N ARG A 143 9.52 12.58 -20.84
CA ARG A 143 8.30 11.98 -20.28
C ARG A 143 7.89 12.66 -18.97
N LEU A 144 8.83 13.02 -18.09
CA LEU A 144 8.54 13.73 -16.85
C LEU A 144 8.05 15.16 -17.10
N ASP A 145 8.61 15.87 -18.08
CA ASP A 145 8.12 17.18 -18.49
C ASP A 145 6.75 17.10 -19.16
N ARG A 146 6.48 16.02 -19.91
CA ARG A 146 5.14 15.74 -20.47
C ARG A 146 4.11 15.54 -19.36
N VAL A 147 4.45 14.86 -18.27
CA VAL A 147 3.57 14.71 -17.09
C VAL A 147 3.22 16.09 -16.52
N ARG A 148 4.21 16.97 -16.38
CA ARG A 148 3.99 18.36 -15.91
C ARG A 148 3.02 19.11 -16.82
N HIS A 149 3.22 19.01 -18.13
CA HIS A 149 2.35 19.67 -19.12
C HIS A 149 0.91 19.16 -19.09
N LEU A 150 0.69 17.84 -18.95
CA LEU A 150 -0.66 17.23 -19.00
C LEU A 150 -1.44 17.39 -17.70
N THR A 151 -0.75 17.40 -16.56
CA THR A 151 -1.40 17.38 -15.24
C THR A 151 -1.28 18.69 -14.47
N GLY A 152 -0.33 19.56 -14.85
CA GLY A 152 0.05 20.75 -14.09
C GLY A 152 0.80 20.44 -12.79
N LEU A 153 1.18 19.17 -12.57
CA LEU A 153 1.86 18.70 -11.36
C LEU A 153 3.31 18.37 -11.65
N ASP A 154 4.21 18.84 -10.79
CA ASP A 154 5.62 18.45 -10.82
C ASP A 154 5.82 17.06 -10.17
N PRO A 155 6.26 16.03 -10.93
CA PRO A 155 6.52 14.69 -10.41
C PRO A 155 7.46 14.62 -9.21
N ALA A 156 8.34 15.61 -9.03
CA ALA A 156 9.32 15.66 -7.94
C ALA A 156 8.92 16.61 -6.80
N SER A 157 7.80 17.33 -6.91
CA SER A 157 7.28 18.17 -5.83
C SER A 157 6.53 17.34 -4.79
N ALA A 158 6.50 17.76 -3.52
CA ALA A 158 5.79 17.04 -2.46
C ALA A 158 4.31 16.78 -2.82
N ARG A 159 3.62 17.80 -3.36
CA ARG A 159 2.24 17.69 -3.84
C ARG A 159 2.12 16.72 -5.02
N GLY A 160 3.01 16.83 -6.00
CA GLY A 160 2.97 15.98 -7.19
C GLY A 160 3.27 14.52 -6.84
N VAL A 161 4.24 14.26 -5.97
CA VAL A 161 4.52 12.91 -5.45
C VAL A 161 3.26 12.32 -4.83
N LEU A 162 2.62 13.01 -3.89
CA LEU A 162 1.40 12.51 -3.25
C LEU A 162 0.30 12.18 -4.26
N VAL A 163 -0.01 13.13 -5.16
CA VAL A 163 -1.12 12.97 -6.11
C VAL A 163 -0.82 11.93 -7.19
N LEU A 164 0.33 12.04 -7.84
CA LEU A 164 0.68 11.21 -9.00
C LEU A 164 1.00 9.78 -8.59
N SER A 165 1.65 9.55 -7.43
CA SER A 165 1.84 8.19 -6.92
C SER A 165 0.50 7.52 -6.63
N THR A 166 -0.40 8.19 -5.90
CA THR A 166 -1.74 7.67 -5.60
C THR A 166 -2.53 7.36 -6.88
N ALA A 167 -2.52 8.28 -7.85
CA ALA A 167 -3.22 8.10 -9.13
C ALA A 167 -2.65 6.91 -9.93
N VAL A 168 -1.32 6.77 -9.97
CA VAL A 168 -0.63 5.66 -10.66
C VAL A 168 -0.91 4.33 -9.96
N THR A 169 -0.83 4.24 -8.63
CA THR A 169 -1.13 3.04 -7.88
C THR A 169 -2.58 2.60 -8.10
N ARG A 170 -3.54 3.52 -7.99
CA ARG A 170 -4.96 3.27 -8.26
C ARG A 170 -5.21 2.79 -9.70
N ALA A 171 -4.54 3.41 -10.68
CA ALA A 171 -4.64 3.00 -12.08
C ALA A 171 -4.09 1.58 -12.30
N LEU A 172 -2.93 1.25 -11.70
CA LEU A 172 -2.31 -0.07 -11.78
C LEU A 172 -3.06 -1.16 -10.99
N ALA A 173 -3.87 -0.76 -10.01
CA ALA A 173 -4.84 -1.64 -9.33
C ALA A 173 -6.10 -1.92 -10.17
N GLY A 174 -6.19 -1.34 -11.38
CA GLY A 174 -7.35 -1.51 -12.26
C GLY A 174 -8.57 -0.73 -11.82
N ALA A 175 -8.41 0.28 -10.96
CA ALA A 175 -9.54 1.07 -10.48
C ALA A 175 -10.09 2.05 -11.53
N TYR A 176 -9.29 2.37 -12.54
CA TYR A 176 -9.59 3.36 -13.58
C TYR A 176 -9.42 2.73 -14.97
N HIS A 177 -10.32 1.82 -15.35
CA HIS A 177 -10.43 1.31 -16.71
C HIS A 177 -11.37 2.17 -17.55
#